data_AF-A0A087TL17-F1
#
_entry.id   AF-A0A087TL17-F1
#
_cell.length_a   1.000
_cell.length_b   1.000
_cell.length_c   1.000
_cell.angle_alpha   90.00
_cell.angle_beta   90.00
_cell.angle_gamma   90.00
#
_symmetry.space_group_name_H-M   'P 1'
#
loop_
_entity.id
_entity.type
_entity.pdbx_description
1 polymer ?
#
loop_
_entity_poly.entity_id
_entity_poly.type
_entity_poly.pdbx_seq_one_letter_code
_entity_poly.pdbx_strand_id
1 'polypeptide(L)'
;MKPYSRKQLSKEQKIFNYKLSWARRIVENAFGIMAQRFQIYFKPIPLSPEKVDGIVKATCALHNFLRTTGKSTYMPPGSYDEEDFNSFNFNPGSWRNIPQPMGFLPISASFTPGHNPSKEATRKRDALCQYVNREGALPWQHTHPSEAN
;
A
#
# COMPACT_ATOMS: atom_id res chain seq x y z
N MET A 1 -0.35 -10.64 0.87
CA MET A 1 -1.44 -11.63 0.69
C MET A 1 -1.84 -11.74 -0.78
N LYS A 2 -2.04 -12.95 -1.33
CA LYS A 2 -2.45 -13.16 -2.74
C LYS A 2 -3.96 -12.88 -2.92
N PRO A 3 -4.39 -12.13 -3.96
CA PRO A 3 -5.82 -11.90 -4.20
C PRO A 3 -6.53 -13.18 -4.66
N TYR A 4 -7.86 -13.17 -4.70
CA TYR A 4 -8.62 -14.20 -5.42
C TYR A 4 -8.30 -14.12 -6.92
N SER A 5 -8.28 -15.28 -7.58
CA SER A 5 -8.09 -15.37 -9.04
C SER A 5 -9.17 -14.56 -9.75
N ARG A 6 -8.80 -13.77 -10.77
CA ARG A 6 -9.76 -12.92 -11.51
C ARG A 6 -10.85 -13.69 -12.27
N LYS A 7 -10.78 -15.03 -12.32
CA LYS A 7 -11.78 -15.91 -12.94
C LYS A 7 -12.96 -16.15 -12.01
N GLN A 8 -14.18 -15.84 -12.47
CA GLN A 8 -15.46 -16.15 -11.78
C GLN A 8 -15.51 -15.71 -10.30
N LEU A 9 -15.21 -14.42 -10.05
CA LEU A 9 -15.29 -13.86 -8.70
C LEU A 9 -16.74 -13.61 -8.27
N SER A 10 -17.09 -14.07 -7.07
CA SER A 10 -18.31 -13.62 -6.37
C SER A 10 -18.22 -12.13 -6.02
N LYS A 11 -19.37 -11.50 -5.73
CA LYS A 11 -19.45 -10.07 -5.34
C LYS A 11 -18.54 -9.76 -4.15
N GLU A 12 -18.57 -10.61 -3.12
CA GLU A 12 -17.75 -10.45 -1.92
C GLU A 12 -16.24 -10.52 -2.21
N GLN A 13 -15.84 -11.45 -3.09
CA GLN A 13 -14.44 -11.57 -3.49
C GLN A 13 -13.97 -10.39 -4.35
N LYS A 14 -14.85 -9.80 -5.17
CA LYS A 14 -14.55 -8.56 -5.91
C LYS A 14 -14.29 -7.39 -4.94
N ILE A 15 -15.17 -7.20 -3.96
CA ILE A 15 -15.03 -6.17 -2.92
C ILE A 15 -13.71 -6.36 -2.15
N PHE A 16 -13.43 -7.60 -1.75
CA PHE A 16 -12.20 -7.93 -1.06
C PHE A 16 -10.96 -7.64 -1.91
N ASN A 17 -10.92 -8.08 -3.17
CA ASN A 17 -9.79 -7.84 -4.06
C ASN A 17 -9.55 -6.34 -4.27
N TYR A 18 -10.61 -5.55 -4.42
CA TYR A 18 -10.53 -4.09 -4.52
C TYR A 18 -9.92 -3.47 -3.25
N LYS A 19 -10.45 -3.79 -2.06
CA LYS A 19 -9.93 -3.29 -0.79
C LYS A 19 -8.48 -3.71 -0.55
N LEU A 20 -8.13 -4.94 -0.93
CA LEU A 20 -6.76 -5.42 -0.85
C LEU A 20 -5.83 -4.65 -1.79
N SER A 21 -6.29 -4.27 -2.98
CA SER A 21 -5.55 -3.39 -3.90
C SER A 21 -5.35 -2.00 -3.29
N TRP A 22 -6.42 -1.41 -2.75
CA TRP A 22 -6.38 -0.11 -2.08
C TRP A 22 -5.41 -0.10 -0.90
N ALA A 23 -5.46 -1.11 -0.03
CA ALA A 23 -4.52 -1.25 1.08
C ALA A 23 -3.06 -1.37 0.60
N ARG A 24 -2.79 -2.12 -0.48
CA ARG A 24 -1.43 -2.19 -1.08
C ARG A 24 -0.97 -0.83 -1.57
N ARG A 25 -1.82 -0.10 -2.30
CA ARG A 25 -1.50 1.24 -2.80
C ARG A 25 -1.12 2.20 -1.67
N ILE A 26 -1.84 2.17 -0.55
CA ILE A 26 -1.51 2.99 0.63
C ILE A 26 -0.13 2.65 1.18
N VAL A 27 0.16 1.34 1.35
CA VAL A 27 1.44 0.87 1.88
C VAL A 27 2.59 1.23 0.93
N GLU A 28 2.43 0.96 -0.37
CA GLU A 28 3.43 1.30 -1.40
C GLU A 28 3.69 2.81 -1.46
N ASN A 29 2.65 3.64 -1.39
CA ASN A 29 2.80 5.10 -1.34
C ASN A 29 3.58 5.54 -0.09
N ALA A 30 3.24 5.01 1.07
CA ALA A 30 3.94 5.35 2.32
C ALA A 30 5.43 5.01 2.23
N PHE A 31 5.78 3.80 1.79
CA PHE A 31 7.18 3.40 1.63
C PHE A 31 7.89 4.14 0.50
N GLY A 32 7.20 4.51 -0.57
CA GLY A 32 7.75 5.36 -1.62
C GLY A 32 8.15 6.75 -1.12
N ILE A 33 7.29 7.39 -0.31
CA ILE A 33 7.61 8.66 0.36
C ILE A 33 8.81 8.48 1.30
N MET A 34 8.81 7.42 2.11
CA MET A 34 9.90 7.14 3.05
C MET A 34 11.23 6.90 2.32
N ALA A 35 11.21 6.16 1.21
CA ALA A 35 12.37 5.96 0.37
C ALA A 35 12.90 7.30 -0.13
N GLN A 36 12.02 8.12 -0.71
CA GLN A 36 12.39 9.43 -1.24
C GLN A 36 13.05 10.32 -0.19
N ARG A 37 12.54 10.29 1.04
CA ARG A 37 13.03 11.16 2.13
C ARG A 37 14.31 10.67 2.77
N PHE A 38 14.45 9.36 2.99
CA PHE A 38 15.54 8.84 3.80
C PHE A 38 16.63 8.14 3.00
N GLN A 39 16.42 7.86 1.70
CA GLN A 39 17.35 7.25 0.74
C GLN A 39 17.87 5.86 1.12
N ILE A 40 17.90 5.49 2.40
CA ILE A 40 18.30 4.18 2.93
C ILE A 40 17.48 3.03 2.35
N TYR A 41 16.25 3.34 1.91
CA TYR A 41 15.36 2.35 1.30
C TYR A 41 15.52 2.19 -0.22
N PHE A 42 16.38 2.99 -0.88
CA PHE A 42 16.60 2.86 -2.33
C PHE A 42 17.34 1.58 -2.72
N LYS A 43 18.03 0.96 -1.77
CA LYS A 43 18.77 -0.29 -1.96
C LYS A 43 18.35 -1.30 -0.90
N PRO A 44 18.48 -2.61 -1.18
CA PRO A 44 18.35 -3.63 -0.14
C PRO A 44 19.23 -3.28 1.06
N ILE A 45 18.64 -3.28 2.26
CA ILE A 45 19.36 -2.92 3.49
C ILE A 45 20.10 -4.18 3.98
N PRO A 46 21.45 -4.20 3.97
CA PRO A 46 22.22 -5.40 4.30
C PRO A 46 22.40 -5.56 5.81
N LEU A 47 21.29 -5.52 6.56
CA LEU A 47 21.25 -5.67 8.01
C LEU A 47 20.26 -6.76 8.41
N SER A 48 20.37 -7.24 9.66
CA SER A 48 19.41 -8.20 10.19
C SER A 48 18.01 -7.58 10.31
N PRO A 49 16.92 -8.38 10.24
CA PRO A 49 15.56 -7.88 10.34
C PRO A 49 15.32 -7.03 11.60
N GLU A 50 15.93 -7.38 12.73
CA GLU A 50 15.78 -6.67 14.01
C GLU A 50 16.35 -5.24 13.93
N LYS A 51 17.46 -5.07 13.20
CA LYS A 51 18.05 -3.75 12.96
C LYS A 51 17.23 -2.94 11.95
N VAL A 52 16.70 -3.60 10.92
CA VAL A 52 15.80 -2.96 9.94
C VAL A 52 14.54 -2.44 10.62
N ASP A 53 13.95 -3.19 11.56
CA ASP A 53 12.82 -2.74 12.37
C ASP A 53 13.12 -1.43 13.13
N GLY A 54 14.34 -1.32 13.68
CA GLY A 54 14.81 -0.10 14.33
C GLY A 54 14.87 1.09 13.35
N ILE A 55 15.40 0.87 12.15
CA ILE A 55 15.48 1.89 11.08
C ILE A 55 14.08 2.35 10.66
N VAL A 56 13.15 1.41 10.44
CA VAL A 56 11.77 1.72 10.06
C VAL A 56 11.10 2.57 11.15
N LYS A 57 11.19 2.16 12.41
CA LYS A 57 10.62 2.93 13.53
C LYS A 57 11.24 4.32 13.67
N ALA A 58 12.56 4.42 13.59
CA ALA A 58 13.28 5.70 13.71
C ALA A 58 12.90 6.67 12.59
N THR A 59 12.87 6.19 11.34
CA THR A 59 12.48 7.02 10.20
C THR A 59 11.00 7.44 10.27
N CYS A 60 10.09 6.57 10.74
CA CYS A 60 8.69 6.94 10.97
C CYS A 60 8.56 8.04 12.03
N ALA A 61 9.27 7.91 13.15
CA ALA A 61 9.28 8.92 14.21
C ALA A 61 9.83 10.26 13.69
N LEU A 62 10.94 10.22 12.95
CA LEU A 62 11.56 11.39 12.35
C LEU A 62 10.66 12.05 11.29
N HIS A 63 9.99 11.26 10.45
CA HIS A 63 9.01 11.74 9.48
C HIS A 63 7.87 12.51 10.18
N ASN A 64 7.30 11.95 11.24
CA ASN A 64 6.23 12.58 12.01
C ASN A 64 6.69 13.87 12.69
N PHE A 65 7.90 13.87 13.25
CA PHE A 65 8.50 15.07 13.84
C PHE A 65 8.68 16.17 12.81
N LEU A 66 9.31 15.87 11.67
CA LEU A 66 9.57 16.85 10.60
C LEU A 66 8.27 17.40 9.97
N ARG A 67 7.23 16.57 9.87
CA ARG A 67 5.89 17.03 9.46
C ARG A 67 5.28 18.04 10.42
N THR A 68 5.61 17.95 11.70
CA THR A 68 5.07 18.84 12.74
C THR A 68 5.90 20.13 12.84
N THR A 69 7.22 20.04 12.76
CA THR A 69 8.12 21.17 13.01
C THR A 69 8.45 22.01 11.78
N GLY A 70 8.33 21.44 10.58
CA GLY A 70 8.76 22.11 9.35
C GLY A 70 7.95 21.72 8.12
N LYS A 71 6.61 21.67 8.22
CA LYS A 71 5.73 21.14 7.18
C LYS A 71 6.01 21.70 5.78
N SER A 72 6.15 23.02 5.64
CA SER A 72 6.34 23.66 4.33
C SER A 72 7.70 23.33 3.69
N THR A 73 8.74 23.21 4.50
CA THR A 73 10.10 22.84 4.04
C THR A 73 10.23 21.33 3.82
N TYR A 74 9.69 20.53 4.73
CA TYR A 74 9.80 19.07 4.68
C TYR A 74 8.84 18.46 3.67
N MET A 75 7.62 18.97 3.52
CA MET A 75 6.60 18.49 2.58
C MET A 75 6.02 19.67 1.79
N PRO A 76 6.76 20.22 0.81
CA PRO A 76 6.23 21.29 -0.02
C PRO A 76 4.97 20.81 -0.78
N PRO A 77 4.03 21.72 -1.09
CA PRO A 77 2.83 21.39 -1.86
C PRO A 77 3.16 20.64 -3.15
N GLY A 78 2.37 19.63 -3.50
CA GLY A 78 2.61 18.78 -4.67
C GLY A 78 3.76 17.76 -4.52
N SER A 79 4.40 17.65 -3.35
CA SER A 79 5.44 16.61 -3.11
C SER A 79 4.90 15.24 -2.74
N TYR A 80 3.62 15.13 -2.42
CA TYR A 80 2.90 13.91 -2.05
C TYR A 80 1.60 13.81 -2.85
N ASP A 81 1.00 12.62 -2.88
CA ASP A 81 -0.27 12.43 -3.57
C ASP A 81 -1.38 13.19 -2.84
N GLU A 82 -2.14 13.99 -3.58
CA GLU A 82 -3.29 14.74 -3.07
C GLU A 82 -4.57 14.19 -3.69
N GLU A 83 -5.51 13.76 -2.87
CA GLU A 83 -6.86 13.39 -3.29
C GLU A 83 -7.79 14.56 -2.97
N ASP A 84 -8.39 15.16 -3.99
CA ASP A 84 -9.47 16.12 -3.81
C ASP A 84 -10.78 15.36 -3.63
N PHE A 85 -11.26 15.30 -2.39
CA PHE A 85 -12.51 14.62 -2.04
C PHE A 85 -13.76 15.26 -2.67
N ASN A 86 -13.69 16.51 -3.13
CA ASN A 86 -14.82 17.19 -3.77
C ASN A 86 -14.89 16.89 -5.27
N SER A 87 -13.75 16.82 -5.95
CA SER A 87 -13.70 16.56 -7.39
C SER A 87 -13.38 15.11 -7.75
N PHE A 88 -13.09 14.26 -6.75
CA PHE A 88 -12.58 12.89 -6.92
C PHE A 88 -11.33 12.79 -7.80
N ASN A 89 -10.60 13.91 -7.96
CA ASN A 89 -9.39 13.95 -8.74
C ASN A 89 -8.19 13.56 -7.89
N PHE A 90 -7.35 12.71 -8.47
CA PHE A 90 -6.09 12.28 -7.89
C PHE A 90 -4.95 13.07 -8.51
N ASN A 91 -4.26 13.87 -7.70
CA ASN A 91 -3.09 14.62 -8.10
C ASN A 91 -1.82 13.85 -7.66
N PRO A 92 -1.05 13.28 -8.59
CA PRO A 92 0.16 12.54 -8.24
C PRO A 92 1.25 13.49 -7.69
N GLY A 93 1.84 13.11 -6.56
CA GLY A 93 2.95 13.87 -5.98
C GLY A 93 4.25 13.69 -6.73
N SER A 94 5.14 14.69 -6.65
CA SER A 94 6.44 14.68 -7.32
C SER A 94 7.37 13.53 -6.88
N TRP A 95 7.11 12.91 -5.71
CA TRP A 95 7.81 11.71 -5.26
C TRP A 95 7.72 10.53 -6.25
N ARG A 96 6.69 10.50 -7.12
CA ARG A 96 6.50 9.48 -8.15
C ARG A 96 7.42 9.66 -9.37
N ASN A 97 7.98 10.85 -9.57
CA ASN A 97 8.81 11.17 -10.74
C ASN A 97 10.27 10.76 -10.59
N ILE A 98 10.61 10.11 -9.47
CA ILE A 98 11.98 9.78 -9.10
C ILE A 98 12.18 8.29 -9.39
N PRO A 99 13.37 7.87 -9.87
CA PRO A 99 13.64 6.47 -10.16
C PRO A 99 13.19 5.58 -9.01
N GLN A 100 12.37 4.58 -9.34
CA GLN A 100 11.79 3.65 -8.38
C GLN A 100 12.90 3.08 -7.48
N PRO A 101 12.76 3.16 -6.15
CA PRO A 101 13.77 2.63 -5.24
C PRO A 101 13.95 1.13 -5.50
N MET A 102 15.14 0.70 -5.91
CA MET A 102 15.43 -0.72 -6.18
C MET A 102 15.32 -1.61 -4.93
N GLY A 103 15.34 -1.02 -3.74
CA GLY A 103 15.15 -1.71 -2.47
C GLY A 103 13.71 -2.14 -2.20
N PHE A 104 12.70 -1.54 -2.86
CA PHE A 104 11.30 -1.93 -2.72
C PHE A 104 10.76 -2.47 -4.04
N LEU A 105 10.37 -3.74 -4.03
CA LEU A 105 9.65 -4.35 -5.15
C LEU A 105 8.14 -4.12 -4.97
N PRO A 106 7.38 -3.91 -6.05
CA PRO A 106 5.93 -3.87 -6.00
C PRO A 106 5.40 -5.12 -5.30
N ILE A 107 4.38 -4.99 -4.43
CA ILE A 107 3.84 -6.15 -3.71
C ILE A 107 3.27 -7.17 -4.69
N SER A 108 2.79 -6.72 -5.84
CA SER A 108 2.35 -7.58 -6.95
C SER A 108 3.47 -8.44 -7.54
N ALA A 109 4.71 -7.95 -7.59
CA ALA A 109 5.86 -8.67 -8.13
C ALA A 109 6.30 -9.83 -7.23
N SER A 110 5.92 -9.81 -5.95
CA SER A 110 6.18 -10.93 -5.02
C SER A 110 5.31 -12.17 -5.27
N PHE A 111 4.27 -12.08 -6.12
CA PHE A 111 3.46 -13.23 -6.48
C PHE A 111 4.11 -13.99 -7.63
N THR A 112 4.83 -15.06 -7.31
CA THR A 112 5.32 -16.01 -8.33
C THR A 112 4.14 -16.64 -9.08
N PRO A 113 4.09 -16.51 -10.42
CA PRO A 113 3.14 -17.25 -11.25
C PRO A 113 3.31 -18.76 -11.03
N GLY A 114 2.19 -19.50 -10.98
CA GLY A 114 2.22 -20.96 -10.86
C GLY A 114 2.31 -21.52 -9.43
N HIS A 115 2.58 -20.73 -8.40
CA HIS A 115 2.52 -21.22 -7.01
C HIS A 115 1.10 -21.12 -6.43
N ASN A 116 0.59 -22.26 -5.98
CA ASN A 116 -0.67 -22.32 -5.24
C ASN A 116 -0.43 -21.88 -3.79
N PRO A 117 -1.30 -21.00 -3.23
CA PRO A 117 -1.19 -20.63 -1.83
C PRO A 117 -1.42 -21.86 -0.94
N SER A 118 -0.76 -21.89 0.23
CA SER A 118 -1.03 -22.93 1.22
C SER A 118 -2.50 -22.91 1.66
N LYS A 119 -2.99 -24.04 2.19
CA LYS A 119 -4.35 -24.12 2.76
C LYS A 119 -4.54 -23.07 3.87
N GLU A 120 -3.51 -22.84 4.66
CA GLU A 120 -3.54 -21.82 5.73
C GLU A 120 -3.59 -20.40 5.19
N ALA A 121 -2.80 -20.07 4.17
CA ALA A 121 -2.87 -18.76 3.51
C ALA A 121 -4.25 -18.51 2.88
N THR A 122 -4.89 -19.58 2.36
CA THR A 122 -6.24 -19.54 1.81
C THR A 122 -7.26 -19.27 2.91
N ARG A 123 -7.20 -19.99 4.03
CA ARG A 123 -8.07 -19.76 5.20
C ARG A 123 -7.98 -18.34 5.73
N LYS A 124 -6.77 -17.79 5.88
CA LYS A 124 -6.57 -16.40 6.33
C LYS A 124 -7.17 -15.38 5.36
N ARG A 125 -7.03 -15.61 4.05
CA ARG A 125 -7.66 -14.77 3.02
C ARG A 125 -9.18 -14.83 3.12
N ASP A 126 -9.75 -16.03 3.26
CA ASP A 126 -11.19 -16.22 3.32
C ASP A 126 -11.80 -15.64 4.60
N ALA A 127 -11.13 -15.79 5.75
CA ALA A 127 -11.52 -15.14 7.01
C ALA A 127 -11.51 -13.60 6.88
N LEU A 128 -10.46 -13.03 6.27
CA LEU A 128 -10.40 -11.59 6.04
C LEU A 128 -11.47 -11.12 5.03
N CYS A 129 -11.76 -11.92 4.01
CA CYS A 129 -12.84 -11.65 3.06
C CYS A 129 -14.20 -11.59 3.76
N GLN A 130 -14.48 -12.53 4.67
CA GLN A 130 -15.70 -12.52 5.47
C GLN A 130 -15.77 -11.29 6.37
N TYR A 131 -14.71 -10.95 7.10
CA TYR A 131 -14.66 -9.77 7.95
C TYR A 131 -14.94 -8.49 7.15
N VAL A 132 -14.24 -8.30 6.03
CA VAL A 132 -14.37 -7.13 5.15
C VAL A 132 -15.79 -6.94 4.60
N ASN A 133 -16.50 -8.04 4.34
CA ASN A 133 -17.87 -8.00 3.83
C ASN A 133 -18.93 -7.97 4.93
N ARG A 134 -18.55 -8.10 6.21
CA ARG A 134 -19.46 -8.09 7.36
C ARG A 134 -19.11 -6.97 8.34
N GLU A 135 -18.43 -7.28 9.43
CA GLU A 135 -18.08 -6.34 10.49
C GLU A 135 -17.23 -5.16 9.98
N GLY A 136 -16.35 -5.41 9.02
CA GLY A 136 -15.52 -4.40 8.36
C GLY A 136 -16.16 -3.77 7.11
N ALA A 137 -17.48 -3.91 6.93
CA ALA A 137 -18.18 -3.37 5.79
C ALA A 137 -18.21 -1.84 5.82
N LEU A 138 -17.85 -1.22 4.68
CA LEU A 138 -17.94 0.23 4.52
C LEU A 138 -19.19 0.61 3.71
N PRO A 139 -19.85 1.74 4.01
CA PRO A 139 -21.10 2.13 3.35
C PRO A 139 -21.03 2.19 1.82
N TRP A 140 -19.86 2.59 1.28
CA TRP A 140 -19.62 2.77 -0.15
C TRP A 140 -19.12 1.52 -0.87
N GLN A 141 -18.82 0.42 -0.17
CA GLN A 141 -18.13 -0.72 -0.80
C GLN A 141 -19.00 -1.52 -1.77
N HIS A 142 -20.32 -1.30 -1.75
CA HIS A 142 -21.27 -1.93 -2.65
C HIS A 142 -21.66 -1.05 -3.85
N THR A 143 -21.25 0.22 -3.85
CA THR A 143 -21.61 1.22 -4.87
C THR A 143 -20.48 1.49 -5.86
N HIS A 144 -19.23 1.19 -5.52
CA HIS A 144 -18.12 1.31 -6.47
C HIS A 144 -18.18 0.20 -7.53
N PRO A 145 -18.06 0.54 -8.84
CA PRO A 145 -18.00 -0.47 -9.88
C PRO A 145 -16.72 -1.29 -9.70
N SER A 146 -16.88 -2.61 -9.74
CA SER A 146 -15.82 -3.60 -9.60
C SER A 146 -14.86 -3.66 -10.80
N GLU A 147 -14.54 -2.52 -11.40
CA GLU A 147 -13.71 -2.39 -12.59
C GLU A 147 -12.50 -1.52 -12.28
N ALA A 148 -11.49 -2.16 -11.69
CA ALA A 148 -10.11 -1.72 -11.86
C ALA A 148 -9.45 -2.75 -12.77
N ASN A 149 -9.23 -2.34 -14.03
CA ASN A 149 -8.43 -3.08 -15.02
C ASN A 149 -7.05 -3.46 -14.45
#